data_AF-A0A962AFX6-F1
#
_entry.id   AF-A0A962AFX6-F1
#
_cell.length_a   1.000
_cell.length_b   1.000
_cell.length_c   1.000
_cell.angle_alpha   90.00
_cell.angle_beta   90.00
_cell.angle_gamma   90.00
#
_symmetry.space_group_name_H-M   'P 1'
#
loop_
_entity.id
_entity.type
_entity.pdbx_description
1 polymer ?
#
loop_
_entity_poly.entity_id
_entity_poly.type
_entity_poly.pdbx_seq_one_letter_code
_entity_poly.pdbx_strand_id
1 'polypeptide(L)'
;MNKPDSSLDTYRAQIDALDERIVALLCERFGIVRAVGEWKARHGLPVVQSARAEQVKARVAALAAKQGLDGELLRDLYTRIIDHAHILETEIGKKMKESKPGDGE
;
A
#
# COMPACT_ATOMS: atom_id res chain seq x y z
N MET A 1 -36.08 -9.99 24.93
CA MET A 1 -34.69 -10.39 24.65
C MET A 1 -33.83 -9.14 24.72
N ASN A 2 -33.01 -9.02 25.77
CA ASN A 2 -32.05 -7.92 25.90
C ASN A 2 -31.02 -8.09 24.77
N LYS A 3 -30.85 -7.08 23.90
CA LYS A 3 -29.63 -6.98 23.10
C LYS A 3 -28.47 -6.96 24.11
N PRO A 4 -27.41 -7.76 23.97
CA PRO A 4 -26.20 -7.47 24.71
C PRO A 4 -25.79 -6.06 24.30
N ASP A 5 -25.84 -5.11 25.23
CA ASP A 5 -25.21 -3.82 25.03
C ASP A 5 -23.74 -4.13 24.79
N SER A 6 -23.30 -4.02 23.53
CA SER A 6 -21.91 -4.16 23.17
C SER A 6 -21.14 -3.15 24.01
N SER A 7 -20.37 -3.63 24.99
CA SER A 7 -19.52 -2.77 25.79
C SER A 7 -18.52 -2.06 24.88
N LEU A 8 -17.99 -0.92 25.34
CA LEU A 8 -16.91 -0.24 24.63
C LEU A 8 -15.75 -1.19 24.30
N ASP A 9 -15.46 -2.12 25.21
CA ASP A 9 -14.41 -3.13 25.01
C ASP A 9 -14.75 -4.14 23.91
N THR A 10 -16.03 -4.48 23.74
CA THR A 10 -16.49 -5.34 22.64
C THR A 10 -16.31 -4.67 21.29
N TYR A 11 -16.53 -3.35 21.19
CA TYR A 11 -16.26 -2.61 19.95
C TYR A 11 -14.77 -2.47 19.68
N ARG A 12 -13.95 -2.22 20.72
CA ARG A 12 -12.49 -2.15 20.58
C ARG A 12 -11.91 -3.46 20.06
N ALA A 13 -12.32 -4.60 20.62
CA ALA A 13 -11.87 -5.91 20.13
C ALA A 13 -12.23 -6.17 18.66
N GLN A 14 -13.38 -5.67 18.20
CA GLN A 14 -13.76 -5.76 16.78
C GLN A 14 -12.89 -4.86 15.89
N ILE A 15 -12.52 -3.66 16.37
CA ILE A 15 -11.59 -2.76 15.67
C ILE A 15 -10.21 -3.42 15.61
N ASP A 16 -9.69 -3.94 16.72
CA ASP A 16 -8.39 -4.60 16.77
C ASP A 16 -8.31 -5.76 15.76
N ALA A 17 -9.36 -6.60 15.69
CA ALA A 17 -9.43 -7.69 14.72
C ALA A 17 -9.50 -7.21 13.25
N LEU A 18 -10.10 -6.05 12.99
CA LEU A 18 -10.09 -5.44 11.66
C LEU A 18 -8.71 -4.87 11.34
N ASP A 19 -8.05 -4.24 12.30
CA ASP A 19 -6.71 -3.68 12.14
C ASP A 19 -5.68 -4.76 11.83
N GLU A 20 -5.74 -5.91 12.48
CA GLU A 20 -4.91 -7.08 12.15
C GLU A 20 -5.06 -7.49 10.68
N ARG A 21 -6.30 -7.51 10.18
CA ARG A 21 -6.59 -7.84 8.77
C ARG A 21 -6.11 -6.76 7.81
N ILE A 22 -6.24 -5.48 8.19
CA ILE A 22 -5.72 -4.37 7.40
C ILE A 22 -4.19 -4.47 7.28
N VAL A 23 -3.50 -4.75 8.38
CA VAL A 23 -2.03 -4.95 8.40
C VAL A 23 -1.64 -6.13 7.50
N ALA A 24 -2.33 -7.26 7.60
CA ALA A 24 -2.07 -8.42 6.74
C ALA A 24 -2.21 -8.08 5.24
N LEU A 25 -3.29 -7.40 4.85
CA LEU A 25 -3.52 -6.96 3.47
C LEU A 25 -2.46 -5.96 2.98
N LEU A 26 -1.99 -5.08 3.87
CA LEU A 26 -0.89 -4.17 3.55
C LEU A 26 0.42 -4.94 3.34
N CYS A 27 0.73 -5.94 4.18
CA CYS A 27 1.89 -6.80 3.98
C CYS A 27 1.84 -7.52 2.62
N GLU A 28 0.70 -8.10 2.26
CA GLU A 28 0.50 -8.71 0.93
C GLU A 28 0.72 -7.71 -0.20
N ARG A 29 0.11 -6.52 -0.09
CA ARG A 29 0.27 -5.44 -1.07
C ARG A 29 1.74 -5.05 -1.23
N PHE A 30 2.50 -4.92 -0.14
CA PHE A 30 3.91 -4.57 -0.19
C PHE A 30 4.81 -5.70 -0.69
N GLY A 31 4.39 -6.97 -0.52
CA GLY A 31 4.99 -8.11 -1.22
C GLY A 31 4.93 -7.94 -2.75
N ILE A 32 3.77 -7.50 -3.27
CA ILE A 32 3.60 -7.21 -4.70
C ILE A 32 4.43 -5.98 -5.13
N VAL A 33 4.46 -4.91 -4.31
CA VAL A 33 5.31 -3.73 -4.58
C VAL A 33 6.78 -4.13 -4.72
N ARG A 34 7.28 -5.05 -3.89
CA ARG A 34 8.66 -5.55 -4.00
C ARG A 34 8.90 -6.22 -5.35
N ALA A 35 8.02 -7.13 -5.76
CA ALA A 35 8.12 -7.80 -7.06
C ALA A 35 8.06 -6.80 -8.23
N VAL A 36 7.20 -5.77 -8.13
CA VAL A 36 7.12 -4.68 -9.11
C VAL A 36 8.43 -3.87 -9.15
N GLY A 37 9.00 -3.53 -8.00
CA GLY A 37 10.27 -2.81 -7.91
C GLY A 37 11.43 -3.60 -8.54
N GLU A 38 11.54 -4.89 -8.24
CA GLU A 38 12.54 -5.78 -8.85
C GLU A 38 12.34 -5.90 -10.36
N TRP A 39 11.09 -5.98 -10.81
CA TRP A 39 10.76 -6.01 -12.23
C TRP A 39 11.14 -4.70 -12.91
N LYS A 40 10.73 -3.54 -12.39
CA LYS A 40 11.09 -2.22 -12.94
C LYS A 40 12.61 -2.02 -12.99
N ALA A 41 13.32 -2.40 -11.93
CA ALA A 41 14.78 -2.30 -11.86
C ALA A 41 15.46 -3.13 -12.95
N ARG A 42 14.99 -4.35 -13.21
CA ARG A 42 15.51 -5.21 -14.29
C ARG A 42 15.24 -4.65 -15.70
N HIS A 43 14.15 -3.90 -15.87
CA HIS A 43 13.73 -3.34 -17.16
C HIS A 43 14.10 -1.86 -17.33
N GLY A 44 14.85 -1.26 -16.39
CA GLY A 44 15.25 0.14 -16.46
C GLY A 44 14.08 1.14 -16.38
N LEU A 45 12.94 0.75 -15.80
CA LEU A 45 11.76 1.60 -15.72
C LEU A 45 11.79 2.53 -14.49
N PRO A 46 11.21 3.74 -14.59
CA PRO A 46 11.15 4.65 -13.46
C PRO A 46 10.23 4.12 -12.35
N VAL A 47 10.66 4.35 -11.11
CA VAL A 47 9.89 4.03 -9.90
C VAL A 47 8.58 4.82 -9.90
N VAL A 48 8.68 6.14 -10.03
CA VAL A 48 7.54 7.05 -9.98
C VAL A 48 6.82 7.05 -11.32
N GLN A 49 5.54 6.69 -11.28
CA GLN A 49 4.64 6.75 -12.44
C GLN A 49 3.38 7.52 -12.03
N SER A 50 3.44 8.85 -12.11
CA SER A 50 2.41 9.76 -11.54
C SER A 50 1.00 9.46 -12.03
N ALA A 51 0.83 9.16 -13.32
CA ALA A 51 -0.47 8.78 -13.88
C ALA A 51 -1.05 7.52 -13.21
N ARG A 52 -0.19 6.52 -12.93
CA ARG A 52 -0.62 5.30 -12.24
C ARG A 52 -0.99 5.57 -10.78
N ALA A 53 -0.23 6.42 -10.09
CA ALA A 53 -0.53 6.81 -8.72
C ALA A 53 -1.89 7.53 -8.62
N GLU A 54 -2.16 8.48 -9.52
CA GLU A 54 -3.44 9.20 -9.54
C GLU A 54 -4.63 8.28 -9.87
N GLN A 55 -4.48 7.33 -10.79
CA GLN A 55 -5.52 6.33 -11.04
C GLN A 55 -5.85 5.49 -9.79
N VAL A 56 -4.83 5.09 -9.02
CA VAL A 56 -5.04 4.33 -7.78
C VAL A 56 -5.80 5.19 -6.76
N LYS A 57 -5.35 6.43 -6.54
CA LYS A 57 -5.98 7.39 -5.62
C LYS A 57 -7.44 7.68 -5.99
N ALA A 58 -7.72 7.94 -7.26
CA ALA A 58 -9.09 8.19 -7.74
C ALA A 58 -9.99 6.96 -7.55
N ARG A 59 -9.47 5.75 -7.85
CA ARG A 59 -10.23 4.51 -7.69
C ARG A 59 -10.62 4.26 -6.24
N VAL A 60 -9.70 4.45 -5.29
CA VAL A 60 -9.98 4.17 -3.87
C VAL A 60 -10.90 5.21 -3.25
N ALA A 61 -10.78 6.48 -3.64
CA ALA A 61 -11.70 7.53 -3.23
C ALA A 61 -13.13 7.22 -3.70
N ALA A 62 -13.29 6.79 -4.96
CA ALA A 62 -14.59 6.39 -5.49
C ALA A 62 -15.15 5.13 -4.80
N LEU A 63 -14.32 4.16 -4.43
CA LEU A 63 -14.74 2.97 -3.68
C LEU A 63 -15.19 3.32 -2.26
N ALA A 64 -14.48 4.21 -1.58
CA ALA A 64 -14.84 4.70 -0.25
C ALA A 64 -16.20 5.41 -0.28
N ALA A 65 -16.38 6.35 -1.22
CA ALA A 65 -17.64 7.09 -1.36
C ALA A 65 -18.83 6.16 -1.61
N LYS A 66 -18.65 5.11 -2.41
CA LYS A 66 -19.68 4.08 -2.66
C LYS A 66 -20.06 3.26 -1.43
N GLN A 67 -19.16 3.16 -0.45
CA GLN A 67 -19.36 2.41 0.79
C GLN A 67 -19.73 3.31 1.98
N GLY A 68 -19.98 4.60 1.75
CA GLY A 68 -20.36 5.56 2.79
C GLY A 68 -19.19 6.07 3.63
N LEU A 69 -17.95 5.90 3.15
CA LEU A 69 -16.75 6.42 3.79
C LEU A 69 -16.22 7.64 3.01
N ASP A 70 -15.55 8.56 3.70
CA ASP A 70 -14.97 9.76 3.08
C ASP A 70 -13.91 9.39 2.02
N GLY A 71 -14.13 9.82 0.79
CA GLY A 71 -13.24 9.56 -0.33
C GLY A 71 -11.89 10.28 -0.22
N GLU A 72 -11.87 11.48 0.35
CA GLU A 72 -10.64 12.26 0.53
C GLU A 72 -9.75 11.64 1.62
N LEU A 73 -10.36 11.14 2.70
CA LEU A 73 -9.63 10.35 3.71
C LEU A 73 -8.87 9.18 3.07
N LEU A 74 -9.52 8.41 2.18
CA LEU A 74 -8.87 7.28 1.53
C LEU A 74 -7.86 7.70 0.47
N ARG A 75 -8.09 8.83 -0.19
CA ARG A 75 -7.12 9.45 -1.10
C ARG A 75 -5.82 9.79 -0.37
N ASP A 76 -5.92 10.38 0.82
CA ASP A 76 -4.76 10.77 1.63
C ASP A 76 -4.02 9.56 2.19
N LEU A 77 -4.76 8.57 2.71
CA LEU A 77 -4.18 7.32 3.18
C LEU A 77 -3.41 6.61 2.05
N TYR A 78 -4.01 6.52 0.87
CA TYR A 78 -3.34 5.89 -0.28
C TYR A 78 -2.17 6.70 -0.81
N THR A 79 -2.17 8.02 -0.66
CA THR A 79 -1.00 8.85 -0.97
C THR A 79 0.18 8.42 -0.11
N ARG A 80 0.00 8.28 1.21
CA ARG A 80 1.06 7.80 2.13
C ARG A 80 1.54 6.38 1.78
N ILE A 81 0.61 5.48 1.46
CA ILE A 81 0.95 4.10 1.06
C ILE A 81 1.78 4.08 -0.24
N ILE A 82 1.41 4.91 -1.23
CA ILE A 82 2.12 5.01 -2.51
C ILE A 82 3.51 5.63 -2.33
N ASP A 83 3.63 6.68 -1.52
CA ASP A 83 4.93 7.30 -1.22
C ASP A 83 5.89 6.30 -0.59
N HIS A 84 5.41 5.50 0.37
CA HIS A 84 6.22 4.45 0.97
C HIS A 84 6.57 3.33 -0.02
N ALA A 85 5.67 3.00 -0.95
CA ALA A 85 5.96 2.06 -2.03
C ALA A 85 7.10 2.57 -2.93
N HIS A 86 7.09 3.85 -3.31
CA HIS A 86 8.16 4.45 -4.11
C HIS A 86 9.52 4.41 -3.38
N ILE A 87 9.54 4.65 -2.06
CA ILE A 87 10.77 4.51 -1.26
C ILE A 87 11.29 3.08 -1.33
N LEU A 88 10.43 2.08 -1.10
CA LEU A 88 10.83 0.67 -1.15
C LEU A 88 11.36 0.28 -2.54
N GLU A 89 10.68 0.66 -3.61
CA GLU A 89 11.11 0.39 -4.99
C GLU A 89 12.46 1.05 -5.31
N THR A 90 12.71 2.25 -4.79
CA THR A 90 13.99 2.95 -4.94
C THR A 90 15.12 2.19 -4.27
N GLU A 91 14.91 1.73 -3.03
CA GLU A 91 15.91 0.95 -2.30
C GLU A 91 16.19 -0.41 -2.95
N ILE A 92 15.17 -1.06 -3.50
CA ILE A 92 15.35 -2.29 -4.31
C ILE A 92 16.21 -2.00 -5.54
N GLY A 93 15.91 -0.91 -6.26
CA GLY A 93 16.69 -0.51 -7.43
C GLY A 93 18.16 -0.24 -7.11
N LYS A 94 18.47 0.37 -5.96
CA LYS A 94 19.85 0.58 -5.50
C LYS A 94 20.56 -0.75 -5.19
N LYS A 95 19.94 -1.60 -4.37
CA LYS A 95 20.51 -2.92 -4.00
C LYS A 95 20.80 -3.81 -5.21
N MET A 96 19.92 -3.79 -6.21
CA MET A 96 20.08 -4.56 -7.44
C MET A 96 21.26 -4.06 -8.31
N LYS A 97 21.55 -2.75 -8.28
CA LYS A 97 22.72 -2.18 -8.97
C LYS A 97 24.03 -2.52 -8.25
N GLU A 98 24.03 -2.46 -6.92
CA GLU A 98 25.19 -2.82 -6.08
C GLU A 98 25.52 -4.31 -6.14
N SER A 99 24.51 -5.17 -6.36
CA SER A 99 24.68 -6.63 -6.44
C SER A 99 25.15 -7.13 -7.81
N LYS A 100 25.18 -6.28 -8.84
CA LYS A 100 25.85 -6.63 -10.11
C LYS A 100 27.34 -6.30 -9.95
N PRO A 101 28.26 -7.30 -9.92
CA PRO A 101 29.67 -7.02 -10.06
C PRO A 101 29.86 -6.28 -11.38
N GLY A 102 30.73 -5.27 -11.40
CA GLY A 102 31.07 -4.58 -12.63
C GLY A 102 31.47 -5.61 -13.68
N ASP A 103 30.76 -5.62 -14.81
CA ASP A 103 31.31 -6.17 -16.04
C ASP A 103 32.52 -5.28 -16.35
N GLY A 104 33.67 -5.72 -15.85
CA GLY A 104 34.95 -5.16 -16.19
C GLY A 104 35.25 -5.54 -17.62
N GLU A 105 35.29 -4.53 -18.48
CA GLU A 105 36.04 -4.52 -19.74
C GLU A 105 36.53 -3.09 -20.02
#